data_AF-A0A3L8AUI3-F1
#
_entry.id   AF-A0A3L8AUI3-F1
#
_cell.length_a   1.000
_cell.length_b   1.000
_cell.length_c   1.000
_cell.angle_alpha   90.00
_cell.angle_beta   90.00
_cell.angle_gamma   90.00
#
_symmetry.space_group_name_H-M   'P 1'
#
loop_
_entity.id
_entity.type
_entity.pdbx_description
1 polymer ?
#
loop_
_entity_poly.entity_id
_entity_poly.type
_entity_poly.pdbx_seq_one_letter_code
_entity_poly.pdbx_strand_id
1 'polypeptide(L)'
;MHHPYYLTDTTGKLRFTKRGLAELQAYFAKAGIDIHKIDTVEEYYRARQQSSPYFMEWMAERAATWPDSEEFDLLRKALFEH
;
A
#
# COMPACT_ATOMS: atom_id res chain seq x y z
N MET A 1 4.47 15.18 11.07
CA MET A 1 3.31 15.13 10.15
C MET A 1 2.59 13.80 10.36
N HIS A 2 1.27 13.79 10.45
CA HIS A 2 0.49 12.56 10.68
C HIS A 2 0.10 11.97 9.33
N HIS A 3 0.82 10.94 8.87
CA HIS A 3 0.47 10.23 7.63
C HIS A 3 -0.52 9.10 7.98
N PRO A 4 -1.55 8.83 7.16
CA PRO A 4 -2.55 7.80 7.47
C PRO A 4 -1.94 6.40 7.68
N TYR A 5 -0.78 6.14 7.07
CA TYR A 5 -0.12 4.83 7.12
C TYR A 5 1.05 4.75 8.11
N TYR A 6 1.59 5.87 8.58
CA TYR A 6 2.75 5.82 9.49
C TYR A 6 2.91 7.09 10.32
N LEU A 7 3.61 6.93 11.43
CA LEU A 7 4.06 7.99 12.30
C LEU A 7 5.58 8.11 12.20
N THR A 8 6.09 9.34 12.24
CA THR A 8 7.52 9.62 12.27
C THR A 8 7.86 10.32 13.57
N ASP A 9 8.92 9.90 14.23
CA ASP A 9 9.47 10.66 15.35
C ASP A 9 10.47 11.72 14.86
N THR A 10 11.04 12.47 15.81
CA THR A 10 12.01 13.54 15.53
C THR A 10 13.37 13.03 15.06
N THR A 11 13.63 11.73 15.18
CA THR A 11 14.88 11.08 14.73
C THR A 11 14.78 10.54 13.31
N GLY A 12 13.59 10.62 12.69
CA GLY A 12 13.32 10.07 11.37
C GLY A 12 12.86 8.61 11.38
N LYS A 13 12.69 8.02 12.57
CA LYS A 13 12.19 6.67 12.73
C LYS A 13 10.70 6.63 12.39
N LEU A 14 10.32 5.63 11.63
CA LEU A 14 8.98 5.39 11.13
C LEU A 14 8.35 4.21 11.87
N ARG A 15 7.09 4.36 12.26
CA ARG A 15 6.24 3.23 12.70
C ARG A 15 4.94 3.22 11.92
N PHE A 16 4.61 2.09 11.32
CA PHE A 16 3.34 1.95 10.63
C PHE A 16 2.16 2.00 11.61
N THR A 17 1.09 2.66 11.18
CA THR A 17 -0.19 2.58 11.86
C THR A 17 -0.81 1.20 11.59
N LYS A 18 -1.79 0.79 12.41
CA LYS A 18 -2.55 -0.45 12.13
C LYS A 18 -3.14 -0.47 10.73
N ARG A 19 -3.62 0.68 10.27
CA ARG A 19 -4.13 0.88 8.90
C ARG A 19 -3.02 0.72 7.86
N GLY A 20 -1.85 1.33 8.09
CA GLY A 20 -0.70 1.19 7.21
C GLY A 20 -0.26 -0.26 7.04
N LEU A 21 -0.19 -1.03 8.14
CA LEU A 21 0.09 -2.46 8.07
C LEU A 21 -0.97 -3.21 7.27
N ALA A 22 -2.25 -3.01 7.59
CA ALA A 22 -3.35 -3.70 6.92
C ALA A 22 -3.41 -3.41 5.40
N GLU A 23 -3.09 -2.19 4.98
CA GLU A 23 -3.16 -1.82 3.56
C GLU A 23 -1.88 -2.14 2.78
N LEU A 24 -0.71 -1.95 3.39
CA LEU A 24 0.58 -2.00 2.67
C LEU A 24 1.31 -3.33 2.80
N GLN A 25 1.00 -4.16 3.80
CA GLN A 25 1.71 -5.41 4.04
C GLN A 25 1.61 -6.36 2.84
N ALA A 26 0.40 -6.59 2.33
CA ALA A 26 0.21 -7.47 1.15
C ALA A 26 0.90 -6.89 -0.10
N TYR A 27 0.85 -5.57 -0.27
CA TYR A 27 1.50 -4.90 -1.39
C TYR A 27 3.03 -5.08 -1.37
N PHE A 28 3.67 -4.80 -0.23
CA PHE A 28 5.13 -4.95 -0.09
C PHE A 28 5.57 -6.42 -0.10
N ALA A 29 4.75 -7.34 0.39
CA ALA A 29 5.04 -8.77 0.34
C ALA A 29 5.17 -9.30 -1.11
N LYS A 30 4.43 -8.74 -2.08
CA LYS A 30 4.60 -9.08 -3.51
C LYS A 30 5.99 -8.76 -4.05
N ALA A 31 6.64 -7.74 -3.49
CA ALA A 31 8.03 -7.39 -3.79
C ALA A 31 9.05 -8.11 -2.91
N GLY A 32 8.62 -9.06 -2.06
CA GLY A 32 9.49 -9.76 -1.11
C GLY A 32 9.93 -8.91 0.09
N ILE A 33 9.25 -7.79 0.36
CA ILE A 33 9.62 -6.84 1.40
C ILE A 33 8.78 -7.10 2.65
N ASP A 34 9.46 -7.34 3.77
CA ASP A 34 8.82 -7.38 5.08
C ASP A 34 8.65 -5.96 5.64
N ILE A 35 7.40 -5.50 5.70
CA ILE A 35 7.04 -4.17 6.19
C ILE A 35 7.53 -3.89 7.62
N HIS A 36 7.71 -4.92 8.45
CA HIS A 36 8.21 -4.77 9.81
C HIS A 36 9.70 -4.45 9.90
N LYS A 37 10.43 -4.59 8.79
CA LYS A 37 11.86 -4.24 8.68
C LYS A 37 12.10 -2.81 8.21
N ILE A 38 11.05 -2.08 7.82
CA ILE A 38 11.14 -0.68 7.39
C ILE A 38 11.04 0.19 8.63
N ASP A 39 12.12 0.90 8.96
CA ASP A 39 12.23 1.68 10.20
C ASP A 39 12.42 3.18 9.94
N THR A 40 12.55 3.60 8.68
CA THR A 40 12.69 5.01 8.30
C THR A 40 11.78 5.39 7.13
N VAL A 41 11.55 6.70 6.99
CA VAL A 41 10.80 7.26 5.86
C VAL A 41 11.47 6.97 4.53
N GLU A 42 12.80 7.02 4.48
CA GLU A 42 13.56 6.73 3.25
C GLU A 42 13.39 5.27 2.82
N GLU A 43 13.51 4.32 3.76
CA GLU A 43 13.27 2.90 3.49
C GLU A 43 11.84 2.63 3.02
N TYR A 44 10.85 3.34 3.59
CA TYR A 44 9.46 3.25 3.12
C TYR A 44 9.32 3.69 1.65
N TYR A 45 9.97 4.79 1.25
CA TYR A 45 9.92 5.24 -0.14
C TYR A 45 10.67 4.28 -1.08
N ARG A 46 11.81 3.73 -0.65
CA ARG A 46 12.51 2.68 -1.41
C ARG A 46 11.63 1.44 -1.57
N ALA A 47 10.96 1.00 -0.51
CA ALA A 47 10.03 -0.13 -0.57
C ALA A 47 8.88 0.14 -1.54
N ARG A 48 8.31 1.35 -1.53
CA ARG A 48 7.30 1.76 -2.52
C ARG A 48 7.81 1.70 -3.96
N GLN A 49 9.02 2.19 -4.21
CA GLN A 49 9.61 2.19 -5.54
C GLN A 49 9.88 0.77 -6.04
N GLN A 50 10.40 -0.09 -5.16
CA GLN A 50 10.64 -1.51 -5.48
C GLN A 50 9.34 -2.28 -5.72
N SER A 51 8.27 -1.91 -5.03
CA SER A 51 6.97 -2.57 -5.16
C SER A 51 6.13 -2.05 -6.33
N SER A 52 6.50 -0.92 -6.92
CA SER A 52 5.82 -0.26 -8.04
C SER A 52 5.38 -1.21 -9.17
N PRO A 53 6.23 -2.16 -9.64
CA PRO A 53 5.83 -3.10 -10.69
C PRO A 53 4.62 -3.97 -10.34
N TYR A 54 4.38 -4.22 -9.06
CA TYR A 54 3.29 -5.07 -8.55
C TYR A 54 2.03 -4.29 -8.16
N PHE A 55 2.04 -2.96 -8.35
CA PHE A 55 0.94 -2.09 -7.93
C PHE A 55 -0.38 -2.47 -8.59
N MET A 56 -0.38 -2.69 -9.91
CA MET A 56 -1.61 -3.03 -10.63
C MET A 56 -2.17 -4.40 -10.24
N GLU A 57 -1.30 -5.37 -9.95
CA GLU A 57 -1.69 -6.69 -9.46
C GLU A 57 -2.31 -6.60 -8.07
N TRP A 58 -1.68 -5.87 -7.16
CA TRP A 58 -2.22 -5.61 -5.83
C TRP A 58 -3.56 -4.84 -5.90
N MET A 59 -3.68 -3.85 -6.79
CA MET A 59 -4.92 -3.12 -7.01
C MET A 59 -6.03 -4.03 -7.52
N ALA A 60 -5.73 -4.95 -8.44
CA ALA A 60 -6.71 -5.92 -8.95
C ALA A 60 -7.20 -6.86 -7.84
N GLU A 61 -6.29 -7.42 -7.04
CA GLU A 61 -6.65 -8.25 -5.89
C GLU A 61 -7.49 -7.49 -4.87
N ARG A 62 -7.14 -6.23 -4.61
CA ARG A 62 -7.89 -5.38 -3.68
C ARG A 62 -9.28 -5.05 -4.22
N ALA A 63 -9.39 -4.75 -5.51
CA ALA A 63 -10.66 -4.47 -6.16
C ALA A 63 -11.60 -5.69 -6.18
N ALA A 64 -11.05 -6.91 -6.20
CA ALA A 64 -11.84 -8.13 -6.08
C ALA A 64 -12.56 -8.28 -4.73
N THR A 65 -12.14 -7.53 -3.70
CA THR A 65 -12.80 -7.51 -2.38
C THR A 65 -13.86 -6.41 -2.25
N TRP A 66 -14.03 -5.57 -3.26
CA TRP A 66 -15.02 -4.49 -3.22
C TRP A 66 -16.45 -5.02 -3.35
N PRO A 67 -17.43 -4.34 -2.73
CA PRO A 67 -18.84 -4.69 -2.90
C PRO A 67 -19.26 -4.67 -4.37
N ASP A 68 -20.19 -5.55 -4.70
CA ASP A 68 -20.81 -5.59 -6.03
C ASP A 68 -21.91 -4.52 -6.11
N SER A 69 -21.49 -3.26 -6.30
CA SER A 69 -22.37 -2.12 -6.49
C SER A 69 -21.98 -1.34 -7.75
N GLU A 70 -22.92 -0.60 -8.31
CA GLU A 70 -22.73 0.16 -9.54
C GLU A 70 -21.56 1.14 -9.43
N GLU A 71 -21.36 1.75 -8.26
CA GLU A 71 -20.24 2.67 -8.00
C GLU A 71 -18.89 1.96 -8.05
N PHE A 72 -18.78 0.76 -7.47
CA PHE A 72 -17.53 -0.02 -7.49
C PHE A 72 -17.28 -0.70 -8.84
N ASP A 73 -18.32 -1.00 -9.61
CA ASP A 73 -18.21 -1.45 -11.00
C ASP A 73 -17.62 -0.38 -11.91
N LEU A 74 -18.11 0.85 -11.79
CA LEU A 74 -17.55 1.99 -12.53
C LEU A 74 -16.07 2.21 -12.19
N LEU A 75 -15.71 2.10 -10.91
CA LEU A 75 -14.32 2.20 -10.47
C LEU A 75 -13.45 1.06 -11.03
N ARG A 76 -13.93 -0.18 -11.01
CA ARG A 76 -13.22 -1.33 -11.60
C ARG A 76 -12.95 -1.12 -13.09
N LYS A 77 -13.98 -0.69 -13.85
CA LYS A 77 -13.84 -0.39 -15.29
C LYS A 77 -12.83 0.73 -15.55
N ALA A 78 -12.91 1.83 -14.81
CA ALA A 78 -11.99 2.96 -14.98
C ALA A 78 -10.53 2.61 -14.68
N LEU A 79 -10.29 1.65 -13.77
CA LEU A 79 -8.94 1.23 -13.36
C LEU A 79 -8.31 0.19 -14.28
N PHE A 80 -9.11 -0.66 -14.94
CA PHE A 80 -8.60 -1.85 -15.63
C PHE A 80 -9.02 -1.97 -17.10
N GLU A 81 -10.01 -1.21 -17.59
CA GLU A 81 -10.46 -1.21 -18.98
C GLU A 81 -10.06 0.11 -19.68
N HIS A 82 -8.99 0.05 -20.47
CA HIS A 82 -8.54 1.10 -21.39
C HIS A 82 -8.30 0.54 -22.78
#